data_AF-A0A3E2JS42-F1
#
_entry.id   AF-A0A3E2JS42-F1
#
_cell.length_a   1.000
_cell.length_b   1.000
_cell.length_c   1.000
_cell.angle_alpha   90.00
_cell.angle_beta   90.00
_cell.angle_gamma   90.00
#
_symmetry.space_group_name_H-M   'P 1'
#
loop_
_entity.id
_entity.type
_entity.pdbx_description
1 polymer ?
#
loop_
_entity_poly.entity_id
_entity_poly.type
_entity_poly.pdbx_seq_one_letter_code
_entity_poly.pdbx_strand_id
1 'polypeptide(L)'
;MANSRGISPYVLLGVGVAGVSYLSVRNNRQKVTQAFQGLKEKTMKIWSRQKTEPEIPLLEKAGHPDPYDIPDNRMVDEGALFSVKYYNQKEQQA
;
A
#
# COMPACT_ATOMS: atom_id res chain seq x y z
N MET A 1 38.47 4.05 -0.99
CA MET A 1 38.18 4.70 0.30
C MET A 1 37.52 6.04 0.01
N ALA A 2 36.21 6.19 0.27
CA ALA A 2 35.51 7.45 0.05
C ALA A 2 35.85 8.41 1.21
N ASN A 3 36.45 9.56 0.90
CA ASN A 3 36.84 10.57 1.87
C ASN A 3 35.60 11.36 2.31
N SER A 4 35.04 11.05 3.49
CA SER A 4 33.91 11.78 4.06
C SER A 4 34.39 13.10 4.66
N ARG A 5 34.44 14.16 3.85
CA ARG A 5 34.56 15.53 4.38
C ARG A 5 33.26 15.85 5.12
N GLY A 6 33.31 15.79 6.45
CA GLY A 6 32.18 16.12 7.31
C GLY A 6 31.67 17.52 7.03
N ILE A 7 30.35 17.69 7.03
CA ILE A 7 29.71 19.00 6.86
C ILE A 7 30.15 19.87 8.05
N SER A 8 30.77 21.02 7.76
CA SER A 8 31.23 21.95 8.78
C SER A 8 30.05 22.44 9.63
N PRO A 9 30.18 22.52 10.97
CA PRO A 9 29.09 22.95 11.86
C PRO A 9 28.55 24.35 11.51
N TYR A 10 29.38 25.22 10.94
CA TYR A 10 28.96 26.55 10.47
C TYR A 10 27.99 26.47 9.28
N VAL A 11 28.11 25.46 8.43
CA VAL A 11 27.20 25.26 7.30
C VAL A 11 25.83 24.82 7.82
N LEU A 12 25.79 23.93 8.81
CA LEU A 12 24.52 23.52 9.46
C LEU A 12 23.84 24.69 10.17
N LEU A 13 24.60 25.51 10.89
CA LEU A 13 24.08 26.71 11.53
C LEU A 13 23.53 27.72 10.52
N GLY A 14 24.26 27.96 9.42
CA GLY A 14 23.83 28.87 8.36
C GLY A 14 22.51 28.43 7.69
N VAL A 15 22.38 27.13 7.41
CA VAL A 15 21.14 26.56 6.86
C VAL A 15 19.98 26.63 7.87
N GLY A 16 20.25 26.37 9.15
CA GLY A 16 19.24 26.44 10.21
C GLY A 16 18.65 27.85 10.37
N VAL A 17 19.50 28.88 10.42
CA VAL A 17 19.06 30.28 10.55
C VAL A 17 18.25 30.73 9.34
N ALA A 18 18.72 30.41 8.13
CA ALA A 18 18.01 30.73 6.89
C ALA A 18 16.64 30.05 6.82
N GLY A 19 16.57 28.75 7.18
CA GLY A 19 15.32 27.99 7.23
C GLY A 19 14.32 28.57 8.22
N VAL A 20 14.75 28.89 9.46
CA VAL A 20 13.88 29.49 10.48
C VAL A 20 13.38 30.87 10.06
N SER A 21 14.23 31.70 9.44
CA SER A 21 13.83 33.02 8.96
C SER A 21 12.78 32.94 7.85
N TYR A 22 12.95 32.02 6.89
CA TYR A 22 12.01 31.79 5.80
C TYR A 22 10.66 31.25 6.30
N LEU A 23 10.70 30.32 7.26
CA LEU A 23 9.51 29.80 7.92
C LEU A 23 8.85 30.81 8.86
N SER A 24 9.55 31.86 9.31
CA SER A 24 8.97 32.86 10.21
C SER A 24 7.94 33.76 9.52
N VAL A 25 8.05 33.93 8.20
CA VAL A 25 7.11 34.71 7.37
C VAL A 25 5.77 33.95 7.21
N ARG A 26 4.66 34.52 7.72
CA ARG A 26 3.32 33.89 7.75
C ARG A 26 2.85 33.39 6.38
N ASN A 27 3.06 34.16 5.31
CA ASN A 27 2.69 33.78 3.94
C ASN A 27 3.48 32.58 3.40
N ASN A 28 4.75 32.45 3.81
CA ASN A 28 5.63 31.39 3.34
C ASN A 28 5.36 30.06 4.09
N ARG A 29 4.85 30.12 5.33
CA ARG A 29 4.47 28.93 6.11
C ARG A 29 3.43 28.08 5.39
N GLN A 30 2.39 28.70 4.83
CA GLN A 30 1.31 27.99 4.15
C GLN A 30 1.84 27.29 2.89
N LYS A 31 2.65 27.98 2.08
CA LYS A 31 3.28 27.41 0.88
C LYS A 31 4.19 26.24 1.22
N VAL A 32 5.02 26.37 2.25
CA VAL A 32 5.91 25.28 2.69
C VAL A 32 5.11 24.10 3.23
N THR A 33 4.05 24.36 3.99
CA THR A 33 3.18 23.30 4.53
C THR A 33 2.51 22.52 3.40
N GLN A 34 1.98 23.20 2.38
CA GLN A 34 1.37 22.56 1.21
C GLN A 34 2.39 21.75 0.40
N ALA A 35 3.57 22.31 0.14
CA ALA A 35 4.64 21.59 -0.56
C ALA A 35 5.12 20.36 0.23
N PHE A 36 5.25 20.49 1.55
CA PHE A 36 5.64 19.40 2.44
C PHE A 36 4.58 18.30 2.51
N GLN A 37 3.29 18.66 2.57
CA GLN A 37 2.19 17.70 2.53
C GLN A 37 2.19 16.94 1.19
N GLY A 38 2.30 17.63 0.06
CA GLY A 38 2.37 16.99 -1.26
C GLY A 38 3.60 16.09 -1.43
N LEU A 39 4.75 16.48 -0.87
CA LEU A 39 5.95 15.64 -0.86
C LEU A 39 5.78 14.42 0.07
N LYS A 40 5.21 14.61 1.26
CA LYS A 40 4.91 13.53 2.22
C LYS A 40 3.96 12.50 1.61
N GLU A 41 2.90 12.95 0.94
CA GLU A 41 1.95 12.06 0.28
C GLU A 41 2.63 11.27 -0.85
N LYS A 42 3.42 11.92 -1.69
CA LYS A 42 4.15 11.25 -2.79
C LYS A 42 5.17 10.25 -2.25
N THR A 43 5.94 10.63 -1.24
CA THR A 43 6.95 9.75 -0.62
C THR A 43 6.31 8.56 0.09
N MET A 44 5.24 8.79 0.88
CA MET A 44 4.47 7.70 1.48
C MET A 44 3.84 6.80 0.42
N LYS A 45 3.30 7.35 -0.68
CA LYS A 45 2.75 6.55 -1.78
C LYS A 45 3.82 5.69 -2.46
N ILE A 46 5.02 6.21 -2.67
CA ILE A 46 6.13 5.46 -3.26
C ILE A 46 6.63 4.39 -2.28
N TRP A 47 6.78 4.72 -1.01
CA TRP A 47 7.26 3.81 0.01
C TRP A 47 6.25 2.69 0.32
N SER A 48 4.96 3.02 0.38
CA SER A 48 3.89 2.03 0.50
C SER A 48 3.81 1.15 -0.74
N ARG A 49 3.99 1.70 -1.95
CA ARG A 49 4.08 0.88 -3.19
C ARG A 49 5.29 -0.04 -3.22
N GLN A 50 6.41 0.34 -2.60
CA GLN A 50 7.57 -0.55 -2.46
C GLN A 50 7.36 -1.65 -1.41
N LYS A 51 6.48 -1.43 -0.42
CA LYS A 51 6.12 -2.43 0.59
C LYS A 51 4.97 -3.34 0.18
N THR A 52 4.23 -2.97 -0.86
CA THR A 52 3.10 -3.75 -1.40
C THR A 52 3.57 -4.34 -2.73
N GLU A 53 4.27 -5.47 -2.68
CA GLU A 53 4.31 -6.41 -3.81
C GLU A 53 2.87 -6.84 -4.19
N PRO A 54 2.65 -7.27 -5.45
CA PRO A 54 1.54 -6.84 -6.27
C PRO A 54 0.18 -7.23 -5.66
N GLU A 55 -0.59 -6.23 -5.24
CA GLU A 55 -2.03 -6.37 -5.02
C GLU A 55 -2.78 -6.50 -6.36
N ILE A 56 -2.29 -7.32 -7.29
CA ILE A 56 -3.02 -7.68 -8.51
C ILE A 56 -2.66 -9.13 -8.85
N PRO A 57 -3.35 -10.09 -8.21
CA PRO A 57 -3.96 -11.15 -9.02
C PRO A 57 -5.49 -11.19 -8.84
N LEU A 58 -6.04 -10.52 -7.82
CA LEU A 58 -7.49 -10.54 -7.56
C LEU A 58 -8.29 -9.78 -8.63
N LEU A 59 -7.77 -8.64 -9.10
CA LEU A 59 -8.39 -7.90 -10.21
C LEU A 59 -8.17 -8.56 -11.57
N GLU A 60 -7.12 -9.35 -11.74
CA GLU A 60 -6.82 -10.07 -13.00
C GLU A 60 -7.68 -11.33 -13.15
N LYS A 61 -7.93 -12.04 -12.04
CA LYS A 61 -8.89 -13.17 -11.99
C LYS A 61 -10.35 -12.74 -12.14
N ALA A 62 -10.67 -11.45 -11.94
CA ALA A 62 -12.03 -10.94 -12.11
C ALA A 62 -12.42 -10.93 -13.60
N GLY A 63 -13.13 -11.97 -14.05
CA GLY A 63 -13.65 -12.09 -15.42
C GLY A 63 -12.93 -13.09 -16.32
N HIS A 64 -11.82 -13.68 -15.84
CA HIS A 64 -11.10 -14.76 -16.53
C HIS A 64 -10.93 -15.96 -15.58
N PRO A 65 -12.00 -16.74 -15.34
CA PRO A 65 -11.87 -17.97 -14.57
C PRO A 65 -10.95 -18.94 -15.31
N ASP A 66 -9.87 -19.36 -14.67
CA ASP A 66 -8.96 -20.39 -15.20
C ASP A 66 -9.55 -21.79 -14.89
N PRO A 67 -9.96 -22.58 -15.89
CA PRO A 67 -10.56 -23.89 -15.66
C PRO A 67 -9.58 -24.92 -15.06
N TYR A 68 -8.27 -24.63 -15.04
CA TYR A 68 -7.25 -25.51 -14.47
C TYR A 68 -6.80 -25.08 -13.06
N ASP A 69 -7.42 -24.06 -12.46
CA ASP A 69 -7.16 -23.67 -11.08
C ASP A 69 -7.77 -24.69 -10.10
N ILE A 70 -6.94 -25.65 -9.67
CA ILE A 70 -7.32 -26.73 -8.75
C ILE A 70 -8.00 -26.20 -7.46
N PRO A 71 -7.49 -25.13 -6.81
CA PRO A 71 -8.19 -24.44 -5.73
C PRO A 71 -9.63 -24.01 -6.04
N ASP A 72 -9.89 -23.42 -7.19
CA ASP A 72 -11.24 -22.94 -7.57
C ASP A 72 -12.20 -24.12 -7.82
N ASN A 73 -11.69 -25.18 -8.45
CA ASN A 73 -12.46 -26.41 -8.70
C ASN A 73 -12.91 -27.09 -7.39
N ARG A 74 -12.06 -27.08 -6.35
CA ARG A 74 -12.42 -27.65 -5.03
C ARG A 74 -13.62 -26.93 -4.40
N MET A 75 -13.72 -25.62 -4.52
CA MET A 75 -14.83 -24.86 -3.91
C MET A 75 -16.18 -25.19 -4.56
N VAL A 76 -16.19 -25.52 -5.86
CA VAL A 76 -17.41 -25.95 -6.58
C VAL A 76 -17.81 -27.36 -6.15
N ASP A 77 -16.85 -28.28 -6.06
CA ASP A 77 -17.10 -29.67 -5.64
C ASP A 77 -17.68 -29.76 -4.22
N GLU A 78 -17.19 -28.93 -3.30
CA GLU A 78 -17.70 -28.85 -1.93
C GLU A 78 -19.17 -28.36 -1.87
N GLY A 79 -19.53 -27.38 -2.70
CA GLY A 79 -20.90 -26.88 -2.83
C GLY A 79 -21.87 -27.90 -3.43
N ALA A 80 -21.42 -28.67 -4.43
CA ALA A 80 -22.22 -29.73 -5.06
C ALA A 80 -22.56 -30.86 -4.08
N LEU A 81 -21.60 -31.26 -3.23
CA LEU A 81 -21.84 -32.30 -2.22
C LEU A 81 -22.77 -31.83 -1.09
N PHE A 82 -22.78 -30.53 -0.79
CA PHE A 82 -23.61 -29.96 0.28
C PHE A 82 -25.11 -30.12 0.00
N SER A 83 -25.56 -29.87 -1.24
CA SER A 83 -26.99 -29.96 -1.60
C SER A 83 -27.53 -31.39 -1.46
N VAL A 84 -26.76 -32.39 -1.89
CA VAL A 84 -27.09 -33.82 -1.76
C VAL A 84 -27.14 -34.23 -0.30
N LYS A 85 -26.16 -33.81 0.52
CA LYS A 85 -26.15 -34.09 1.96
C LYS A 85 -27.36 -33.46 2.66
N TYR A 86 -27.69 -32.21 2.34
CA TYR A 86 -28.84 -31.51 2.92
C TYR A 86 -30.16 -32.18 2.57
N TYR A 87 -30.35 -32.56 1.29
CA TYR A 87 -31.53 -33.29 0.85
C TYR A 87 -31.65 -34.66 1.54
N ASN A 88 -30.57 -35.45 1.54
CA ASN A 88 -30.56 -36.75 2.18
C ASN A 88 -30.82 -36.65 3.69
N GLN A 89 -30.27 -35.65 4.38
CA GLN A 89 -30.55 -35.45 5.80
C GLN A 89 -32.02 -35.07 6.06
N LYS A 90 -32.65 -34.29 5.16
CA LYS A 90 -34.06 -33.89 5.28
C LYS A 90 -35.02 -35.05 5.05
N GLU A 91 -34.74 -35.90 4.06
CA GLU A 91 -35.57 -37.06 3.71
C GLU A 91 -35.32 -38.28 4.62
N GLN A 92 -34.10 -38.46 5.12
CA GLN A 92 -33.75 -39.58 6.02
C GLN A 92 -34.06 -39.28 7.50
N GLN A 93 -34.40 -38.03 7.84
CA GLN A 93 -34.91 -37.64 9.16
C GLN A 93 -36.45 -37.51 9.19
N ALA A 94 -37.14 -37.94 8.12
CA ALA A 94 -38.60 -38.00 8.02
C ALA A 94 -39.13 -39.43 8.28
#